data_AF-A0A1S4DVD1-F1
#
_entry.id   AF-A0A1S4DVD1-F1
#
_cell.length_a   1.000
_cell.length_b   1.000
_cell.length_c   1.000
_cell.angle_alpha   90.00
_cell.angle_beta   90.00
_cell.angle_gamma   90.00
#
_symmetry.space_group_name_H-M   'P 1'
#
loop_
_entity.id
_entity.type
_entity.pdbx_description
1 polymer ?
#
loop_
_entity_poly.entity_id
_entity_poly.type
_entity_poly.pdbx_seq_one_letter_code
_entity_poly.pdbx_strand_id
1 'polypeptide(L)'
;MVNVNFDHSVVPKADNVPEHRRASAFGILSAIISSASVCGNLCARFLSISSTFQAAASTAAMAALYMRVFLTDSASNCNLSAPLLSGENVESVSSKKEKYASALPSLTDLFSFLKTSSTFSQAAVVAFFSNLADVGHHASIMYYLKAKFHFDKDRIADLMVISGVASSISQLLLTPILVPVLGENRLLSVGVFFNCLHMLLHSLAWSEWVSYGAAMFSVLYIFWQPCLQSIVSKQVGASEQGKAQGCISGISSFANVVSPFVFSPLTALFLSENAPFYFPGFSIMCAASAAMIAFVQSMMIKTPAKACTSIHVEVLV
;
A
#
# COMPACT_ATOMS: atom_id res chain seq x y z
N MET A 1 -6.49 6.92 5.02
CA MET A 1 -6.31 8.36 4.74
C MET A 1 -4.91 8.89 5.08
N VAL A 2 -4.08 8.16 5.83
CA VAL A 2 -2.68 8.56 6.15
C VAL A 2 -1.68 8.27 5.01
N ASN A 3 -2.01 7.39 4.06
CA ASN A 3 -1.12 6.99 2.96
C ASN A 3 -0.79 8.10 1.95
N VAL A 4 -1.67 9.09 1.75
CA VAL A 4 -1.51 10.08 0.66
C VAL A 4 -0.58 11.23 1.05
N ASN A 5 -0.49 11.58 2.33
CA ASN A 5 0.31 12.73 2.79
C ASN A 5 1.81 12.42 2.96
N PHE A 6 2.19 11.14 3.06
CA PHE A 6 3.59 10.75 3.23
C PHE A 6 4.34 10.58 1.91
N ASP A 7 3.63 10.39 0.79
CA ASP A 7 4.24 10.24 -0.53
C ASP A 7 5.01 11.52 -0.92
N HIS A 8 4.46 12.69 -0.57
CA HIS A 8 5.04 13.99 -0.94
C HIS A 8 6.36 14.36 -0.22
N SER A 9 6.68 13.74 0.93
CA SER A 9 7.89 14.03 1.71
C SER A 9 9.06 13.07 1.43
N VAL A 10 8.79 11.92 0.80
CA VAL A 10 9.80 10.87 0.56
C VAL A 10 10.31 10.87 -0.89
N VAL A 11 9.54 11.43 -1.83
CA VAL A 11 9.89 11.51 -3.26
C VAL A 11 11.27 12.13 -3.53
N PRO A 12 11.73 13.22 -2.85
CA PRO A 12 13.05 13.79 -3.14
C PRO A 12 14.24 12.92 -2.72
N LYS A 13 14.05 11.89 -1.88
CA LYS A 13 15.11 10.96 -1.44
C LYS A 13 15.08 9.62 -2.16
N ALA A 14 14.00 9.28 -2.85
CA ALA A 14 13.87 8.05 -3.63
C ALA A 14 14.71 8.07 -4.92
N ASP A 15 15.04 9.25 -5.43
CA ASP A 15 15.83 9.44 -6.66
C ASP A 15 17.27 8.90 -6.56
N ASN A 16 17.80 8.72 -5.34
CA ASN A 16 19.15 8.20 -5.10
C ASN A 16 19.22 6.69 -4.78
N VAL A 17 18.11 5.95 -4.83
CA VAL A 17 18.12 4.52 -4.53
C VAL A 17 18.40 3.70 -5.80
N PRO A 18 19.49 2.89 -5.83
CA PRO A 18 19.77 2.01 -6.96
C PRO A 18 18.59 1.08 -7.25
N GLU A 19 18.28 0.84 -8.53
CA GLU A 19 17.10 0.05 -8.94
C GLU A 19 16.99 -1.30 -8.23
N HIS A 20 18.12 -2.00 -8.03
CA HIS A 20 18.14 -3.30 -7.35
C HIS A 20 17.78 -3.23 -5.85
N ARG A 21 17.83 -2.05 -5.21
CA ARG A 21 17.51 -1.85 -3.79
C ARG A 21 16.14 -1.19 -3.55
N ARG A 22 15.43 -0.77 -4.61
CA ARG A 22 14.16 -0.03 -4.46
C ARG A 22 13.09 -0.81 -3.72
N ALA A 23 12.88 -2.09 -4.02
CA ALA A 23 11.93 -2.92 -3.27
C ALA A 23 12.30 -3.04 -1.79
N SER A 24 13.59 -3.18 -1.47
CA SER A 24 14.05 -3.21 -0.07
C SER A 24 13.86 -1.86 0.62
N ALA A 25 14.08 -0.74 -0.07
CA ALA A 25 13.86 0.61 0.47
C ALA A 25 12.37 0.88 0.74
N PHE A 26 11.49 0.56 -0.22
CA PHE A 26 10.04 0.62 -0.01
C PHE A 26 9.59 -0.35 1.08
N GLY A 27 10.24 -1.51 1.20
CA GLY A 27 10.04 -2.47 2.28
C GLY A 27 10.34 -1.87 3.65
N ILE A 28 11.51 -1.26 3.84
CA ILE A 28 11.89 -0.60 5.10
C ILE A 28 10.92 0.53 5.45
N LEU A 29 10.55 1.37 4.46
CA LEU A 29 9.56 2.43 4.68
C LEU A 29 8.22 1.85 5.15
N SER A 30 7.78 0.76 4.52
CA SER A 30 6.56 0.05 4.91
C SER A 30 6.68 -0.55 6.31
N ALA A 31 7.86 -1.08 6.68
CA ALA A 31 8.11 -1.65 8.02
C ALA A 31 7.97 -0.60 9.13
N ILE A 32 8.39 0.65 8.87
CA ILE A 32 8.21 1.76 9.80
C ILE A 32 6.71 2.05 9.99
N ILE A 33 5.95 2.12 8.89
CA ILE A 33 4.49 2.34 8.93
C ILE A 33 3.79 1.20 9.70
N SER A 34 4.15 -0.05 9.42
CA SER A 34 3.63 -1.23 10.10
C SER A 34 3.94 -1.20 11.59
N SER A 35 5.18 -0.86 11.97
CA SER A 35 5.60 -0.79 13.38
C SER A 35 4.87 0.34 14.14
N ALA A 36 4.64 1.48 13.49
CA ALA A 36 3.81 2.56 14.04
C ALA A 36 2.35 2.09 14.23
N SER A 37 1.81 1.33 13.28
CA SER A 37 0.47 0.74 13.40
C SER A 37 0.38 -0.27 14.55
N VAL A 38 1.40 -1.12 14.76
CA VAL A 38 1.48 -2.03 15.92
C VAL A 38 1.43 -1.25 17.22
N CYS A 39 2.26 -0.21 17.35
CA CYS A 39 2.29 0.65 18.54
C CYS A 39 0.92 1.30 18.78
N GLY A 40 0.28 1.82 17.71
CA GLY A 40 -1.07 2.39 17.77
C GLY A 40 -2.13 1.39 18.24
N ASN A 41 -2.13 0.16 17.70
CA ASN A 41 -3.08 -0.89 18.10
C ASN A 41 -2.84 -1.37 19.54
N LEU A 42 -1.58 -1.45 19.96
CA LEU A 42 -1.23 -1.80 21.34
C LEU A 42 -1.69 -0.73 22.33
N CYS A 43 -1.47 0.55 22.01
CA CYS A 43 -2.01 1.67 22.77
C CYS A 43 -3.54 1.61 22.83
N ALA A 44 -4.21 1.38 21.68
CA ALA A 44 -5.66 1.28 21.61
C ALA A 44 -6.26 0.11 22.41
N ARG A 45 -5.49 -0.97 22.61
CA ARG A 45 -5.87 -2.10 23.47
C ARG A 45 -5.95 -1.70 24.94
N PHE A 46 -4.92 -1.04 25.47
CA PHE A 46 -4.85 -0.71 26.91
C PHE A 46 -5.54 0.60 27.27
N LEU A 47 -5.82 1.47 26.29
CA LEU A 47 -6.44 2.77 26.51
C LEU A 47 -7.97 2.71 26.33
N SER A 48 -8.67 3.50 27.15
CA SER A 48 -10.08 3.83 26.90
C SER A 48 -10.24 4.57 25.57
N ILE A 49 -11.43 4.52 24.97
CA ILE A 49 -11.72 5.18 23.68
C ILE A 49 -11.31 6.66 23.71
N SER A 50 -11.67 7.40 24.77
CA SER A 50 -11.33 8.81 24.93
C SER A 50 -9.81 9.04 25.05
N SER A 51 -9.13 8.19 25.81
CA SER A 51 -7.67 8.27 25.99
C SER A 51 -6.92 7.91 24.71
N THR A 52 -7.45 7.00 23.87
CA THR A 52 -6.89 6.69 22.54
C THR A 52 -6.89 7.92 21.63
N PHE A 53 -7.99 8.68 21.60
CA PHE A 53 -8.07 9.91 20.81
C PHE A 53 -7.09 10.98 21.30
N GLN A 54 -6.95 11.15 22.62
CA GLN A 54 -5.99 12.09 23.20
C GLN A 54 -4.54 11.69 22.89
N ALA A 55 -4.20 10.41 23.02
CA ALA A 55 -2.87 9.90 22.67
C ALA A 55 -2.55 10.14 21.19
N ALA A 56 -3.49 9.84 20.29
CA ALA A 56 -3.33 10.09 18.86
C ALA A 56 -3.10 11.58 18.55
N ALA A 57 -3.85 12.48 19.19
CA ALA A 57 -3.69 13.92 19.02
C ALA A 57 -2.32 14.41 19.51
N SER A 58 -1.85 13.93 20.67
CA SER A 58 -0.52 14.25 21.21
C SER A 58 0.60 13.77 20.30
N THR A 59 0.53 12.53 19.80
CA THR A 59 1.51 12.01 18.84
C THR A 59 1.52 12.80 17.54
N ALA A 60 0.34 13.19 17.02
CA ALA A 60 0.25 14.02 15.83
C ALA A 60 0.85 15.42 16.06
N ALA A 61 0.61 16.04 17.21
CA ALA A 61 1.20 17.32 17.58
C ALA A 61 2.73 17.23 17.70
N MET A 62 3.26 16.17 18.34
CA MET A 62 4.69 15.92 18.43
C MET A 62 5.33 15.72 17.06
N ALA A 63 4.69 14.97 16.15
CA ALA A 63 5.17 14.78 14.80
C ALA A 63 5.21 16.11 14.02
N ALA A 64 4.20 16.95 14.17
CA ALA A 64 4.15 18.27 13.55
C ALA A 64 5.25 19.21 14.10
N LEU A 65 5.49 19.18 15.41
CA LEU A 65 6.59 19.93 16.05
C LEU A 65 7.95 19.43 15.56
N TYR A 66 8.16 18.12 15.51
CA TYR A 66 9.38 17.52 14.99
C TYR A 66 9.65 17.94 13.55
N MET A 67 8.63 17.88 12.67
CA MET A 67 8.76 18.37 11.30
C MET A 67 9.13 19.85 11.25
N ARG A 68 8.49 20.71 12.05
CA ARG A 68 8.81 22.15 12.08
C ARG A 68 10.23 22.45 12.56
N VAL A 69 10.77 21.67 13.47
CA VAL A 69 12.12 21.92 14.03
C VAL A 69 13.21 21.34 13.13
N PHE A 70 13.05 20.12 12.64
CA PHE A 70 14.14 19.38 11.98
C PHE A 70 14.09 19.38 10.44
N LEU A 71 12.93 19.58 9.81
CA LEU A 71 12.82 19.58 8.34
C LEU A 71 12.93 20.97 7.71
N THR A 72 12.77 22.05 8.50
CA THR A 72 12.84 23.43 8.01
C THR A 72 14.23 23.81 7.50
N ASP A 73 15.30 23.18 8.01
CA ASP A 73 16.68 23.48 7.61
C ASP A 73 17.17 22.75 6.35
N SER A 74 16.46 21.70 5.90
CA SER A 74 16.87 20.97 4.69
C SER A 74 16.45 21.69 3.40
N ALA A 75 15.47 22.59 3.46
CA ALA A 75 15.03 23.42 2.33
C ALA A 75 15.81 24.75 2.22
N SER A 76 16.43 25.20 3.32
CA SER A 76 17.24 26.43 3.37
C SER A 76 18.62 26.26 2.70
N ASN A 77 19.21 25.07 2.79
CA ASN A 77 20.58 24.80 2.28
C ASN A 77 20.64 24.35 0.82
N CYS A 78 19.50 24.10 0.17
CA CYS A 78 19.46 23.95 -1.27
C CYS A 78 19.19 25.33 -1.89
N ASN A 79 20.22 25.94 -2.47
CA ASN A 79 20.09 26.91 -3.56
C ASN A 79 19.47 26.27 -4.83
N LEU A 80 18.44 25.43 -4.66
CA LEU A 80 17.52 25.10 -5.71
C LEU A 80 16.57 26.29 -5.75
N SER A 81 16.91 27.27 -6.59
CA SER A 81 15.97 28.28 -7.05
C SER A 81 14.63 27.59 -7.25
N ALA A 82 13.65 27.93 -6.40
CA ALA A 82 12.27 27.55 -6.63
C ALA A 82 11.96 28.02 -8.06
N PRO A 83 11.76 27.12 -9.05
CA PRO A 83 11.45 27.56 -10.40
C PRO A 83 10.06 28.22 -10.46
N LEU A 84 9.32 28.18 -9.34
CA LEU A 84 7.91 28.54 -9.26
C LEU A 84 7.65 29.89 -8.60
N LEU A 85 8.64 30.57 -8.01
CA LEU A 85 8.45 31.85 -7.30
C LEU A 85 9.65 32.78 -7.41
N SER A 86 10.08 33.11 -8.63
CA SER A 86 10.97 34.26 -8.83
C SER A 86 10.40 35.18 -9.91
N GLY A 87 10.02 36.39 -9.48
CA GLY A 87 9.75 37.54 -10.34
C GLY A 87 8.30 37.71 -10.81
N GLU A 88 7.45 38.32 -9.98
CA GLU A 88 6.91 39.68 -10.21
C GLU A 88 5.59 39.90 -9.43
N ASN A 89 5.66 40.93 -8.58
CA ASN A 89 4.60 41.78 -8.03
C ASN A 89 3.30 41.16 -7.50
N VAL A 90 3.22 41.27 -6.17
CA VAL A 90 2.03 41.19 -5.33
C VAL A 90 1.05 42.28 -5.75
N GLU A 91 0.01 41.94 -6.52
CA GLU A 91 -1.29 42.63 -6.47
C GLU A 91 -2.38 41.84 -7.22
N SER A 92 -3.57 41.76 -6.61
CA SER A 92 -4.83 41.16 -7.10
C SER A 92 -4.97 39.62 -7.10
N VAL A 93 -5.14 39.07 -5.90
CA VAL A 93 -5.75 37.74 -5.68
C VAL A 93 -7.26 37.86 -5.94
N SER A 94 -7.73 37.58 -7.17
CA SER A 94 -9.17 37.31 -7.40
C SER A 94 -9.50 36.52 -8.68
N SER A 95 -8.65 36.49 -9.72
CA SER A 95 -9.03 35.92 -11.03
C SER A 95 -8.25 34.67 -11.49
N LYS A 96 -7.55 33.94 -10.61
CA LYS A 96 -6.71 32.78 -10.98
C LYS A 96 -7.34 31.40 -10.71
N LYS A 97 -8.67 31.25 -10.72
CA LYS A 97 -9.29 29.91 -10.56
C LYS A 97 -9.23 29.05 -11.84
N GLU A 98 -9.07 29.67 -13.01
CA GLU A 98 -9.13 28.98 -14.32
C GLU A 98 -7.80 28.40 -14.82
N LYS A 99 -6.63 28.85 -14.31
CA LYS A 99 -5.32 28.39 -14.80
C LYS A 99 -4.73 27.17 -14.08
N TYR A 100 -5.36 26.69 -13.00
CA TYR A 100 -4.89 25.51 -12.27
C TYR A 100 -5.35 24.18 -12.88
N ALA A 101 -6.28 24.20 -13.83
CA ALA A 101 -6.72 23.00 -14.54
C ALA A 101 -5.71 22.51 -15.59
N SER A 102 -4.81 23.38 -16.06
CA SER A 102 -3.90 23.09 -17.19
C SER A 102 -2.48 22.66 -16.78
N ALA A 103 -2.20 22.53 -15.48
CA ALA A 103 -0.89 22.10 -14.95
C ALA A 103 -0.92 20.70 -14.32
N LEU A 104 -2.10 20.09 -14.20
CA LEU A 104 -2.21 18.66 -14.02
C LEU A 104 -1.95 18.02 -15.39
N PRO A 105 -1.09 16.99 -15.52
CA PRO A 105 -1.08 16.18 -16.74
C PRO A 105 -2.53 15.74 -17.00
N SER A 106 -3.02 15.97 -18.23
CA SER A 106 -4.41 15.68 -18.55
C SER A 106 -4.69 14.23 -18.18
N LEU A 107 -5.86 13.93 -17.63
CA LEU A 107 -6.27 12.54 -17.37
C LEU A 107 -6.12 11.69 -18.63
N THR A 108 -6.25 12.29 -19.82
CA THR A 108 -5.98 11.66 -21.12
C THR A 108 -4.52 11.25 -21.33
N ASP A 109 -3.55 12.02 -20.83
CA ASP A 109 -2.13 11.72 -20.93
C ASP A 109 -1.71 10.62 -19.95
N LEU A 110 -2.36 10.56 -18.78
CA LEU A 110 -2.24 9.44 -17.84
C LEU A 110 -2.82 8.15 -18.42
N PHE A 111 -3.99 8.22 -19.06
CA PHE A 111 -4.60 7.09 -19.75
C PHE A 111 -3.83 6.65 -20.99
N SER A 112 -3.22 7.58 -21.73
CA SER A 112 -2.35 7.25 -22.86
C SER A 112 -1.07 6.57 -22.37
N PHE A 113 -0.47 7.06 -21.27
CA PHE A 113 0.68 6.46 -20.63
C PHE A 113 0.40 5.03 -20.11
N LEU A 114 -0.79 4.81 -19.54
CA LEU A 114 -1.27 3.48 -19.15
C LEU A 114 -1.39 2.49 -20.31
N LYS A 115 -1.63 2.96 -21.54
CA LYS A 115 -1.74 2.12 -22.73
C LYS A 115 -0.38 1.83 -23.40
N THR A 116 0.63 2.65 -23.16
CA THR A 116 1.92 2.55 -23.88
C THR A 116 2.78 1.38 -23.38
N SER A 117 2.73 1.05 -22.08
CA SER A 117 3.48 -0.07 -21.51
C SER A 117 2.55 -1.14 -20.96
N SER A 118 2.59 -2.34 -21.56
CA SER A 118 1.83 -3.51 -21.08
C SER A 118 2.13 -3.81 -19.61
N THR A 119 3.38 -3.65 -19.17
CA THR A 119 3.78 -3.92 -17.78
C THR A 119 3.20 -2.92 -16.80
N PHE A 120 3.20 -1.63 -17.16
CA PHE A 120 2.62 -0.59 -16.31
C PHE A 120 1.10 -0.72 -16.23
N SER A 121 0.43 -1.06 -17.34
CA SER A 121 -1.00 -1.38 -17.36
C SER A 121 -1.34 -2.55 -16.43
N GLN A 122 -0.57 -3.64 -16.50
CA GLN A 122 -0.74 -4.80 -15.62
C GLN A 122 -0.51 -4.42 -14.15
N ALA A 123 0.54 -3.65 -13.85
CA ALA A 123 0.79 -3.16 -12.50
C ALA A 123 -0.36 -2.29 -11.96
N ALA A 124 -0.98 -1.46 -12.81
CA ALA A 124 -2.15 -0.67 -12.47
C ALA A 124 -3.38 -1.54 -12.15
N VAL A 125 -3.61 -2.61 -12.93
CA VAL A 125 -4.69 -3.57 -12.66
C VAL A 125 -4.44 -4.32 -11.36
N VAL A 126 -3.20 -4.78 -11.12
CA VAL A 126 -2.80 -5.40 -9.83
C VAL A 126 -3.03 -4.43 -8.68
N ALA A 127 -2.62 -3.17 -8.81
CA ALA A 127 -2.83 -2.13 -7.80
C ALA A 127 -4.33 -1.97 -7.48
N PHE A 128 -5.16 -1.85 -8.50
CA PHE A 128 -6.60 -1.67 -8.34
C PHE A 128 -7.23 -2.85 -7.61
N PHE A 129 -7.06 -4.08 -8.11
CA PHE A 129 -7.72 -5.26 -7.55
C PHE A 129 -7.16 -5.66 -6.18
N SER A 130 -5.86 -5.52 -5.93
CA SER A 130 -5.29 -5.77 -4.60
C SER A 130 -5.81 -4.77 -3.56
N ASN A 131 -5.87 -3.47 -3.88
CA ASN A 131 -6.45 -2.48 -2.96
C ASN A 131 -7.96 -2.66 -2.77
N LEU A 132 -8.68 -2.97 -3.85
CA LEU A 132 -10.11 -3.28 -3.80
C LEU A 132 -10.38 -4.46 -2.84
N ALA A 133 -9.57 -5.52 -2.95
CA ALA A 133 -9.64 -6.69 -2.09
C ALA A 133 -9.27 -6.39 -0.65
N ASP A 134 -8.15 -5.71 -0.40
CA ASP A 134 -7.66 -5.42 0.96
C ASP A 134 -8.63 -4.54 1.73
N VAL A 135 -9.12 -3.47 1.11
CA VAL A 135 -10.13 -2.60 1.75
C VAL A 135 -11.44 -3.35 1.95
N GLY A 136 -11.82 -4.23 1.03
CA GLY A 136 -13.05 -5.02 1.12
C GLY A 136 -12.98 -6.03 2.25
N HIS A 137 -11.82 -6.66 2.38
CA HIS A 137 -11.48 -7.54 3.48
C HIS A 137 -11.55 -6.80 4.82
N HIS A 138 -10.88 -5.66 4.95
CA HIS A 138 -10.90 -4.85 6.17
C HIS A 138 -12.30 -4.37 6.55
N ALA A 139 -13.10 -3.95 5.57
CA ALA A 139 -14.48 -3.52 5.79
C ALA A 139 -15.37 -4.67 6.28
N SER A 140 -15.07 -5.92 5.92
CA SER A 140 -15.91 -7.08 6.22
C SER A 140 -15.47 -7.87 7.46
N ILE A 141 -14.15 -8.00 7.68
CA ILE A 141 -13.57 -8.95 8.63
C ILE A 141 -13.96 -8.66 10.08
N MET A 142 -14.00 -7.38 10.48
CA MET A 142 -14.34 -7.01 11.85
C MET A 142 -15.79 -7.40 12.20
N TYR A 143 -16.72 -7.18 11.28
CA TYR A 143 -18.12 -7.55 11.47
C TYR A 143 -18.30 -9.07 11.42
N TYR A 144 -17.61 -9.75 10.50
CA TYR A 144 -17.63 -11.20 10.40
C TYR A 144 -17.14 -11.88 11.68
N LEU A 145 -15.97 -11.48 12.20
CA LEU A 145 -15.41 -12.07 13.43
C LEU A 145 -16.31 -11.79 14.64
N LYS A 146 -16.91 -10.60 14.72
CA LYS A 146 -17.87 -10.26 15.77
C LYS A 146 -19.15 -11.09 15.67
N ALA A 147 -19.70 -11.29 14.47
CA ALA A 147 -20.93 -12.03 14.27
C ALA A 147 -20.76 -13.55 14.45
N LYS A 148 -19.64 -14.12 13.97
CA LYS A 148 -19.42 -15.56 13.98
C LYS A 148 -18.77 -16.08 15.27
N PHE A 149 -17.83 -15.33 15.83
CA PHE A 149 -17.01 -15.76 16.96
C PHE A 149 -17.15 -14.85 18.19
N HIS A 150 -18.05 -13.87 18.16
CA HIS A 150 -18.26 -12.93 19.27
C HIS A 150 -16.98 -12.21 19.71
N PHE A 151 -16.08 -11.94 18.77
CA PHE A 151 -14.85 -11.21 19.06
C PHE A 151 -15.19 -9.81 19.60
N ASP A 152 -14.63 -9.51 20.76
CA ASP A 152 -14.67 -8.21 21.38
C ASP A 152 -13.54 -7.31 20.84
N LYS A 153 -13.48 -6.07 21.33
CA LYS A 153 -12.46 -5.10 20.93
C LYS A 153 -11.05 -5.66 21.16
N ASP A 154 -10.83 -6.35 22.26
CA ASP A 154 -9.51 -6.80 22.68
C ASP A 154 -8.99 -7.92 21.78
N ARG A 155 -9.82 -8.91 21.44
CA ARG A 155 -9.43 -9.97 20.49
C ARG A 155 -9.18 -9.45 19.08
N ILE A 156 -9.95 -8.45 18.64
CA ILE A 156 -9.68 -7.77 17.35
C ILE A 156 -8.35 -7.02 17.40
N ALA A 157 -8.06 -6.31 18.50
CA ALA A 157 -6.79 -5.61 18.68
C ALA A 157 -5.61 -6.59 18.70
N ASP A 158 -5.76 -7.76 19.33
CA ASP A 158 -4.74 -8.81 19.33
C ASP A 158 -4.43 -9.29 17.90
N LEU A 159 -5.44 -9.55 17.07
CA LEU A 159 -5.24 -9.90 15.66
C LEU A 159 -4.47 -8.82 14.89
N MET A 160 -4.79 -7.55 15.12
CA MET A 160 -4.11 -6.43 14.46
C MET A 160 -2.66 -6.29 14.91
N VAL A 161 -2.37 -6.48 16.20
CA VAL A 161 -0.99 -6.48 16.74
C VAL A 161 -0.21 -7.65 16.16
N ILE A 162 -0.78 -8.86 16.17
CA ILE A 162 -0.17 -10.07 15.62
C ILE A 162 0.18 -9.88 14.15
N SER A 163 -0.78 -9.43 13.33
CA SER A 163 -0.56 -9.18 11.91
C SER A 163 0.44 -8.05 11.65
N GLY A 164 0.41 -6.98 12.45
CA GLY A 164 1.34 -5.87 12.32
C GLY A 164 2.78 -6.25 12.67
N VAL A 165 2.99 -7.04 13.73
CA VAL A 165 4.33 -7.55 14.11
C VAL A 165 4.87 -8.46 13.01
N ALA A 166 4.06 -9.40 12.52
CA ALA A 166 4.42 -10.25 11.41
C ALA A 166 4.78 -9.46 10.15
N SER A 167 3.96 -8.44 9.84
CA SER A 167 4.18 -7.55 8.71
C SER A 167 5.50 -6.78 8.83
N SER A 168 5.80 -6.23 10.01
CA SER A 168 7.06 -5.53 10.28
C SER A 168 8.28 -6.45 10.14
N ILE A 169 8.22 -7.66 10.70
CA ILE A 169 9.29 -8.66 10.59
C ILE A 169 9.50 -9.01 9.11
N SER A 170 8.43 -9.27 8.37
CA SER A 170 8.54 -9.63 6.97
C SER A 170 9.14 -8.50 6.13
N GLN A 171 8.71 -7.26 6.35
CA GLN A 171 9.19 -6.13 5.58
C GLN A 171 10.64 -5.77 5.89
N LEU A 172 11.08 -5.97 7.13
CA LEU A 172 12.45 -5.70 7.57
C LEU A 172 13.44 -6.82 7.22
N LEU A 173 13.02 -8.09 7.32
CA LEU A 173 13.89 -9.25 7.15
C LEU A 173 13.62 -10.00 5.83
N LEU A 174 12.38 -10.42 5.59
CA LEU A 174 12.06 -11.26 4.43
C LEU A 174 12.20 -10.51 3.11
N THR A 175 11.69 -9.29 3.00
CA THR A 175 11.76 -8.51 1.76
C THR A 175 13.20 -8.36 1.24
N PRO A 176 14.18 -7.84 2.02
CA PRO A 176 15.55 -7.69 1.52
C PRO A 176 16.25 -9.02 1.22
N ILE A 177 15.83 -10.13 1.84
CA ILE A 177 16.37 -11.47 1.58
C ILE A 177 15.75 -12.10 0.32
N LEU A 178 14.43 -11.98 0.15
CA LEU A 178 13.68 -12.65 -0.92
C LEU A 178 13.76 -11.91 -2.25
N VAL A 179 13.84 -10.58 -2.25
CA VAL A 179 13.97 -9.76 -3.47
C VAL A 179 15.16 -10.18 -4.35
N PRO A 180 16.40 -10.33 -3.85
CA PRO A 180 17.53 -10.74 -4.68
C PRO A 180 17.44 -12.19 -5.15
N VAL A 181 16.77 -13.08 -4.39
CA VAL A 181 16.66 -14.51 -4.70
C VAL A 181 15.57 -14.80 -5.73
N LEU A 182 14.37 -14.26 -5.52
CA LEU A 182 13.19 -14.56 -6.36
C LEU A 182 12.95 -13.52 -7.45
N GLY A 183 13.44 -12.29 -7.26
CA GLY A 183 13.11 -11.15 -8.09
C GLY A 183 11.73 -10.55 -7.77
N GLU A 184 11.55 -9.26 -8.05
CA GLU A 184 10.38 -8.50 -7.64
C GLU A 184 9.08 -8.95 -8.28
N ASN A 185 9.08 -9.34 -9.57
CA ASN A 185 7.86 -9.79 -10.26
C ASN A 185 7.31 -11.11 -9.69
N ARG A 186 8.20 -12.07 -9.39
CA ARG A 186 7.81 -13.33 -8.76
C ARG A 186 7.40 -13.09 -7.31
N LEU A 187 8.14 -12.27 -6.58
CA LEU A 187 7.82 -11.94 -5.20
C LEU A 187 6.48 -11.18 -5.08
N LEU A 188 6.17 -10.27 -6.01
CA LEU A 188 4.85 -9.66 -6.14
C LEU A 188 3.77 -10.73 -6.28
N SER A 189 3.95 -11.66 -7.23
CA SER A 189 2.96 -12.72 -7.49
C SER A 189 2.77 -13.66 -6.29
N VAL A 190 3.86 -14.05 -5.63
CA VAL A 190 3.82 -14.83 -4.39
C VAL A 190 3.06 -14.08 -3.29
N GLY A 191 3.33 -12.79 -3.14
CA GLY A 191 2.66 -11.98 -2.12
C GLY A 191 1.16 -11.87 -2.36
N VAL A 192 0.74 -11.55 -3.60
CA VAL A 192 -0.69 -11.48 -3.94
C VAL A 192 -1.38 -12.84 -3.83
N PHE A 193 -0.69 -13.94 -4.17
CA PHE A 193 -1.20 -15.30 -3.97
C PHE A 193 -1.49 -15.59 -2.49
N PHE A 194 -0.52 -15.33 -1.61
CA PHE A 194 -0.72 -15.53 -0.17
C PHE A 194 -1.75 -14.56 0.42
N ASN A 195 -1.92 -13.37 -0.17
CA ASN A 195 -2.99 -12.45 0.22
C ASN A 195 -4.38 -13.06 -0.10
N CYS A 196 -4.54 -13.61 -1.30
CA CYS A 196 -5.76 -14.32 -1.69
C CYS A 196 -6.03 -15.52 -0.75
N LEU A 197 -5.01 -16.35 -0.50
CA LEU A 197 -5.12 -17.49 0.40
C LEU A 197 -5.51 -17.08 1.83
N HIS A 198 -4.90 -16.01 2.34
CA HIS A 198 -5.22 -15.42 3.64
C HIS A 198 -6.71 -15.01 3.72
N MET A 199 -7.23 -14.32 2.70
CA MET A 199 -8.64 -13.93 2.66
C MET A 199 -9.57 -15.16 2.59
N LEU A 200 -9.21 -16.19 1.82
CA LEU A 200 -9.96 -17.45 1.75
C LEU A 200 -10.00 -18.15 3.11
N LEU A 201 -8.87 -18.20 3.84
CA LEU A 201 -8.80 -18.76 5.19
C LEU A 201 -9.72 -18.03 6.16
N HIS A 202 -9.75 -16.69 6.11
CA HIS A 202 -10.70 -15.90 6.90
C HIS A 202 -12.16 -16.16 6.52
N SER A 203 -12.47 -16.22 5.23
CA SER A 203 -13.82 -16.49 4.73
C SER A 203 -14.36 -17.86 5.18
N LEU A 204 -13.49 -18.87 5.21
CA LEU A 204 -13.81 -20.25 5.57
C LEU A 204 -13.49 -20.59 7.02
N ALA A 205 -13.16 -19.60 7.86
CA ALA A 205 -12.71 -19.85 9.23
C ALA A 205 -13.78 -20.66 9.99
N TRP A 206 -13.46 -21.90 10.37
CA TRP A 206 -14.36 -22.77 11.13
C TRP A 206 -14.20 -22.58 12.64
N SER A 207 -13.13 -21.91 13.07
CA SER A 207 -12.83 -21.65 14.47
C SER A 207 -12.01 -20.38 14.65
N GLU A 208 -11.99 -19.86 15.88
CA GLU A 208 -11.29 -18.64 16.28
C GLU A 208 -9.78 -18.69 15.99
N TRP A 209 -9.14 -19.84 16.28
CA TRP A 209 -7.69 -20.02 16.06
C TRP A 209 -7.29 -19.92 14.58
N VAL A 210 -8.22 -20.17 13.64
CA VAL A 210 -7.97 -20.00 12.21
C VAL A 210 -7.74 -18.53 11.88
N SER A 211 -8.45 -17.62 12.54
CA SER A 211 -8.26 -16.17 12.36
C SER A 211 -6.91 -15.71 12.88
N TYR A 212 -6.45 -16.26 14.02
CA TYR A 212 -5.11 -16.00 14.54
C TYR A 212 -4.01 -16.57 13.64
N GLY A 213 -4.21 -17.77 13.10
CA GLY A 213 -3.32 -18.37 12.11
C GLY A 213 -3.24 -17.52 10.83
N ALA A 214 -4.40 -17.10 10.30
CA ALA A 214 -4.49 -16.21 9.15
C ALA A 214 -3.80 -14.86 9.39
N ALA A 215 -3.91 -14.28 10.59
CA ALA A 215 -3.15 -13.07 10.93
C ALA A 215 -1.62 -13.27 10.83
N MET A 216 -1.10 -14.48 11.10
CA MET A 216 0.33 -14.79 10.93
C MET A 216 0.73 -14.99 9.47
N PHE A 217 -0.21 -15.32 8.58
CA PHE A 217 0.04 -15.37 7.13
C PHE A 217 0.42 -14.01 6.54
N SER A 218 0.27 -12.89 7.28
CA SER A 218 0.73 -11.58 6.81
C SER A 218 2.23 -11.51 6.54
N VAL A 219 3.03 -12.35 7.19
CA VAL A 219 4.46 -12.54 6.85
C VAL A 219 4.66 -12.93 5.38
N LEU A 220 3.71 -13.64 4.78
CA LEU A 220 3.86 -14.23 3.45
C LEU A 220 3.27 -13.36 2.34
N TYR A 221 2.50 -12.32 2.66
CA TYR A 221 1.86 -11.48 1.65
C TYR A 221 2.28 -10.02 1.66
N ILE A 222 2.63 -9.45 2.82
CA ILE A 222 2.74 -7.99 2.99
C ILE A 222 3.77 -7.30 2.06
N PHE A 223 4.72 -8.07 1.52
CA PHE A 223 5.72 -7.55 0.59
C PHE A 223 5.20 -7.31 -0.83
N TRP A 224 3.96 -7.70 -1.17
CA TRP A 224 3.38 -7.44 -2.49
C TRP A 224 3.38 -5.93 -2.82
N GLN A 225 3.05 -5.09 -1.85
CA GLN A 225 2.94 -3.64 -2.03
C GLN A 225 4.30 -2.96 -2.33
N PRO A 226 5.37 -3.15 -1.53
CA PRO A 226 6.68 -2.58 -1.87
C PRO A 226 7.27 -3.15 -3.17
N CYS A 227 6.97 -4.41 -3.52
CA CYS A 227 7.37 -4.98 -4.82
C CYS A 227 6.67 -4.27 -5.98
N LEU A 228 5.36 -4.04 -5.87
CA LEU A 228 4.59 -3.31 -6.88
C LEU A 228 5.14 -1.89 -7.10
N GLN A 229 5.41 -1.15 -6.01
CA GLN A 229 5.98 0.19 -6.11
C GLN A 229 7.37 0.18 -6.74
N SER A 230 8.21 -0.81 -6.42
CA SER A 230 9.50 -0.97 -7.08
C SER A 230 9.37 -1.23 -8.57
N ILE A 231 8.50 -2.17 -8.97
CA ILE A 231 8.25 -2.51 -10.37
C ILE A 231 7.79 -1.27 -11.14
N VAL A 232 6.82 -0.53 -10.61
CA VAL A 232 6.31 0.71 -11.22
C VAL A 232 7.42 1.74 -11.39
N SER A 233 8.26 1.94 -10.37
CA SER A 233 9.37 2.91 -10.45
C SER A 233 10.40 2.58 -11.54
N LYS A 234 10.50 1.32 -11.97
CA LYS A 234 11.46 0.84 -12.97
C LYS A 234 10.89 0.85 -14.39
N GLN A 235 9.57 0.98 -14.55
CA GLN A 235 8.95 1.06 -15.88
C GLN A 235 9.11 2.44 -16.52
N VAL A 236 9.61 3.43 -15.78
CA VAL A 236 9.67 4.83 -16.20
C VAL A 236 11.03 5.43 -15.88
N GLY A 237 11.44 6.44 -16.65
CA GLY A 237 12.67 7.19 -16.38
C GLY A 237 12.60 7.94 -15.04
N ALA A 238 13.77 8.32 -14.49
CA ALA A 238 13.87 9.00 -13.20
C ALA A 238 12.98 10.25 -13.08
N SER A 239 12.90 11.06 -14.15
CA SER A 239 12.06 12.27 -14.19
C SER A 239 10.55 12.00 -14.19
N GLU A 240 10.12 10.77 -14.49
CA GLU A 240 8.70 10.39 -14.64
C GLU A 240 8.21 9.50 -13.49
N GLN A 241 9.07 9.14 -12.52
CA GLN A 241 8.72 8.26 -11.39
C GLN A 241 7.58 8.84 -10.54
N GLY A 242 7.64 10.13 -10.22
CA GLY A 242 6.57 10.80 -9.45
C GLY A 242 5.21 10.74 -10.16
N LYS A 243 5.18 10.87 -11.48
CA LYS A 243 3.93 10.76 -12.28
C LYS A 243 3.39 9.33 -12.28
N ALA A 244 4.26 8.34 -12.45
CA ALA A 244 3.88 6.92 -12.45
C ALA A 244 3.37 6.47 -11.07
N GLN A 245 4.05 6.86 -9.99
CA GLN A 245 3.63 6.57 -8.61
C GLN A 245 2.33 7.30 -8.28
N GLY A 246 2.19 8.58 -8.68
CA GLY A 246 0.96 9.34 -8.54
C GLY A 246 -0.23 8.69 -9.27
N CYS A 247 -0.01 8.14 -10.47
CA CYS A 247 -1.02 7.38 -11.21
C CYS A 247 -1.51 6.15 -10.42
N ILE A 248 -0.58 5.31 -9.97
CA ILE A 248 -0.89 4.09 -9.20
C ILE A 248 -1.57 4.43 -7.87
N SER A 249 -1.13 5.49 -7.20
CA SER A 249 -1.74 6.01 -5.98
C SER A 249 -3.17 6.51 -6.23
N GLY A 250 -3.43 7.19 -7.35
CA GLY A 250 -4.77 7.59 -7.78
C GLY A 250 -5.69 6.40 -8.04
N ILE A 251 -5.20 5.37 -8.75
CA ILE A 251 -5.94 4.13 -9.00
C ILE A 251 -6.27 3.39 -7.70
N SER A 252 -5.29 3.29 -6.80
CA SER A 252 -5.46 2.69 -5.48
C SER A 252 -6.48 3.47 -4.65
N SER A 253 -6.44 4.79 -4.71
CA SER A 253 -7.40 5.66 -4.03
C SER A 253 -8.83 5.46 -4.56
N PHE A 254 -8.99 5.34 -5.87
CA PHE A 254 -10.28 5.02 -6.48
C PHE A 254 -10.79 3.64 -6.02
N ALA A 255 -9.94 2.61 -6.02
CA ALA A 255 -10.29 1.29 -5.49
C ALA A 255 -10.73 1.35 -4.02
N ASN A 256 -10.03 2.14 -3.19
CA ASN A 256 -10.34 2.31 -1.77
C ASN A 256 -11.70 2.99 -1.54
N VAL A 257 -12.14 3.86 -2.45
CA VAL A 257 -13.48 4.45 -2.40
C VAL A 257 -14.53 3.43 -2.83
N VAL A 258 -14.31 2.74 -3.96
CA VAL A 258 -15.28 1.79 -4.52
C VAL A 258 -15.49 0.58 -3.61
N SER A 259 -14.44 0.12 -2.94
CA SER A 259 -14.45 -1.12 -2.17
C SER A 259 -15.52 -1.14 -1.06
N PRO A 260 -15.60 -0.19 -0.12
CA PRO A 260 -16.65 -0.19 0.91
C PRO A 260 -18.07 -0.09 0.36
N PHE A 261 -18.29 0.57 -0.79
CA PHE A 261 -19.62 0.64 -1.42
C PHE A 261 -20.10 -0.73 -1.92
N VAL A 262 -19.16 -1.61 -2.29
CA VAL A 262 -19.48 -2.98 -2.75
C VAL A 262 -19.56 -3.94 -1.56
N PHE A 263 -18.54 -3.96 -0.70
CA PHE A 263 -18.41 -4.99 0.33
C PHE A 263 -19.19 -4.71 1.61
N SER A 264 -19.46 -3.44 1.96
CA SER A 264 -20.23 -3.14 3.20
C SER A 264 -21.68 -3.60 3.10
N PRO A 265 -22.44 -3.28 2.03
CA PRO A 265 -23.80 -3.79 1.87
C PRO A 265 -23.85 -5.32 1.74
N LEU A 266 -22.85 -5.90 1.07
CA LEU A 266 -22.73 -7.35 0.92
C LEU A 266 -22.52 -8.04 2.28
N THR A 267 -21.63 -7.49 3.11
CA THR A 267 -21.43 -7.96 4.49
C THR A 267 -22.70 -7.83 5.31
N ALA A 268 -23.39 -6.69 5.22
CA ALA A 268 -24.65 -6.49 5.94
C ALA A 268 -25.72 -7.51 5.53
N LEU A 269 -25.85 -7.82 4.23
CA LEU A 269 -26.81 -8.80 3.73
C LEU A 269 -26.51 -10.21 4.27
N PHE A 270 -25.26 -10.68 4.16
CA PHE A 270 -24.87 -12.05 4.55
C PHE A 270 -24.74 -12.26 6.06
N LEU A 271 -24.68 -11.19 6.85
CA LEU A 271 -24.78 -11.25 8.30
C LEU A 271 -26.22 -11.03 8.82
N SER A 272 -27.16 -10.67 7.95
CA SER A 272 -28.57 -10.51 8.33
C SER A 272 -29.37 -11.81 8.23
N GLU A 273 -30.57 -11.82 8.81
CA GLU A 273 -31.53 -12.93 8.68
C GLU A 273 -32.04 -13.12 7.25
N ASN A 274 -31.88 -12.12 6.37
CA ASN A 274 -32.34 -12.13 4.98
C ASN A 274 -31.32 -12.72 3.98
N ALA A 275 -30.28 -13.40 4.48
CA ALA A 275 -29.25 -13.96 3.60
C ALA A 275 -29.86 -15.04 2.67
N PRO A 276 -29.58 -14.98 1.35
CA PRO A 276 -30.13 -15.95 0.39
C PRO A 276 -29.62 -17.38 0.62
N PHE A 277 -28.46 -17.52 1.27
CA PHE A 277 -27.91 -18.78 1.75
C PHE A 277 -27.01 -18.51 2.97
N TYR A 278 -26.86 -19.52 3.83
CA TYR A 278 -26.06 -19.39 5.05
C TYR A 278 -24.56 -19.45 4.74
N PHE A 279 -23.95 -18.28 4.53
CA PHE A 279 -22.50 -18.15 4.44
C PHE A 279 -22.01 -16.78 4.93
N PRO A 280 -21.76 -16.62 6.25
CA PRO A 280 -21.36 -15.33 6.84
C PRO A 280 -20.05 -14.75 6.28
N GLY A 281 -19.16 -15.61 5.77
CA GLY A 281 -17.87 -15.22 5.20
C GLY A 281 -17.92 -14.82 3.72
N PHE A 282 -19.10 -14.76 3.09
CA PHE A 282 -19.23 -14.57 1.65
C PHE A 282 -18.63 -13.25 1.14
N SER A 283 -18.82 -12.14 1.84
CA SER A 283 -18.21 -10.86 1.44
C SER A 283 -16.68 -10.95 1.38
N ILE A 284 -16.07 -11.67 2.32
CA ILE A 284 -14.62 -11.92 2.34
C ILE A 284 -14.21 -12.86 1.19
N MET A 285 -15.05 -13.84 0.83
CA MET A 285 -14.83 -14.69 -0.36
C MET A 285 -14.83 -13.84 -1.64
N CYS A 286 -15.74 -12.88 -1.76
CA CYS A 286 -15.75 -11.95 -2.90
C CYS A 286 -14.48 -11.08 -2.93
N ALA A 287 -13.99 -10.61 -1.77
CA ALA A 287 -12.71 -9.91 -1.70
C ALA A 287 -11.54 -10.80 -2.14
N ALA A 288 -11.54 -12.08 -1.73
CA ALA A 288 -10.55 -13.06 -2.17
C ALA A 288 -10.59 -13.29 -3.70
N SER A 289 -11.77 -13.24 -4.32
CA SER A 289 -11.92 -13.33 -5.78
C SER A 289 -11.31 -12.12 -6.51
N ALA A 290 -11.43 -10.91 -5.94
CA ALA A 290 -10.73 -9.74 -6.46
C ALA A 290 -9.21 -9.88 -6.32
N ALA A 291 -8.72 -10.40 -5.19
CA ALA A 291 -7.29 -10.71 -5.01
C ALA A 291 -6.81 -11.79 -5.99
N MET A 292 -7.65 -12.78 -6.34
CA MET A 292 -7.34 -13.79 -7.36
C MET A 292 -7.15 -13.15 -8.74
N ILE A 293 -7.98 -12.17 -9.11
CA ILE A 293 -7.79 -11.41 -10.37
C ILE A 293 -6.43 -10.69 -10.33
N ALA A 294 -6.10 -10.04 -9.21
CA ALA A 294 -4.79 -9.40 -9.05
C ALA A 294 -3.63 -10.40 -9.18
N PHE A 295 -3.77 -11.62 -8.62
CA PHE A 295 -2.76 -12.68 -8.73
C PHE A 295 -2.56 -13.13 -10.18
N VAL A 296 -3.65 -13.38 -10.91
CA VAL A 296 -3.56 -13.76 -12.34
C VAL A 296 -2.85 -12.65 -13.13
N GLN A 297 -3.19 -11.39 -12.85
CA GLN A 297 -2.56 -10.24 -13.53
C GLN A 297 -1.09 -10.07 -13.15
N SER A 298 -0.70 -10.34 -11.90
CA SER A 298 0.70 -10.27 -11.48
C SER A 298 1.56 -11.33 -12.15
N MET A 299 1.00 -12.52 -12.40
CA MET A 299 1.71 -13.58 -13.15
C MET A 299 1.96 -13.22 -14.62
N MET A 300 1.14 -12.33 -15.19
CA MET A 300 1.28 -11.89 -16.58
C MET A 300 2.33 -10.78 -16.76
N ILE A 301 2.84 -10.20 -15.67
CA ILE A 301 3.90 -9.17 -15.72
C ILE A 301 5.20 -9.81 -16.23
N LYS A 302 5.57 -9.48 -17.48
CA LYS A 302 6.79 -9.98 -18.11
C LYS A 302 8.01 -9.24 -17.57
N THR A 303 8.98 -10.01 -17.05
CA THR A 303 10.31 -9.48 -16.73
C THR A 303 11.07 -9.22 -18.04
N PRO A 304 11.58 -8.01 -18.32
CA PRO A 304 12.55 -7.85 -19.39
C PRO A 304 13.76 -8.73 -19.05
N ALA A 305 14.12 -9.65 -19.96
CA ALA A 305 15.21 -10.58 -19.74
C ALA A 305 16.48 -9.79 -19.37
N LYS A 306 17.12 -10.13 -18.25
CA LYS A 306 18.45 -9.62 -17.93
C LYS A 306 19.35 -10.01 -19.11
N ALA A 307 19.82 -9.03 -19.87
CA ALA A 307 20.91 -9.26 -20.80
C ALA A 307 22.06 -9.84 -19.99
N CYS A 308 22.44 -11.08 -20.29
CA CYS A 308 23.59 -11.73 -19.70
C CYS A 308 24.82 -11.01 -20.26
N THR A 309 25.27 -9.95 -19.60
CA THR A 309 26.60 -9.41 -19.84
C THR A 309 27.58 -10.44 -19.27
N SER A 310 28.03 -11.32 -20.17
CA SER A 310 29.17 -12.19 -19.96
C SER A 310 30.33 -11.32 -19.49
N ILE A 311 30.67 -11.40 -18.20
CA ILE A 311 31.91 -10.85 -17.67
C ILE A 311 33.01 -11.71 -18.28
N HIS A 312 33.57 -11.26 -19.40
CA HIS A 312 34.86 -11.76 -19.85
C HIS A 312 35.88 -11.34 -18.81
N VAL A 313 36.31 -12.31 -18.01
CA VAL A 313 37.52 -12.23 -17.21
C VAL A 313 38.67 -12.19 -18.20
N GLU A 314 39.11 -10.98 -18.57
CA GLU A 314 40.40 -10.78 -19.21
C GLU A 314 41.45 -10.96 -18.11
N VAL A 315 42.02 -12.17 -18.08
CA VAL A 315 43.20 -12.49 -17.26
C VAL A 315 44.36 -11.70 -17.85
N LEU A 316 44.77 -10.63 -17.18
CA LEU A 316 46.07 -10.00 -17.38
C LEU A 316 47.15 -10.97 -16.88
N VAL A 317 47.83 -11.61 -17.84
CA VAL A 317 49.21 -12.12 -17.68
C VAL A 317 50.14 -11.09 -18.27
#